data_AF-A0A957ABL5-F1
#
_entry.id   AF-A0A957ABL5-F1
#
_cell.length_a   1.000
_cell.length_b   1.000
_cell.length_c   1.000
_cell.angle_alpha   90.00
_cell.angle_beta   90.00
_cell.angle_gamma   90.00
#
_symmetry.space_group_name_H-M   'P 1'
#
loop_
_entity.id
_entity.type
_entity.pdbx_description
1 polymer ?
#
loop_
_entity_poly.entity_id
_entity_poly.type
_entity_poly.pdbx_seq_one_letter_code
_entity_poly.pdbx_strand_id
1 'polypeptide(L)'
;MESTRPSLPGTWARITARFSAKRDGWFFLVVLAVVALDQASKWAIRTGLDRGESWPEGWDIRIVHFVNTGAAFGIFQNSGPLLVITSV
;
A
#
# COMPACT_ATOMS: atom_id res chain seq x y z
N MET A 1 -13.50 -54.41 19.80
CA MET A 1 -13.14 -53.21 20.58
C MET A 1 -12.98 -52.07 19.58
N GLU A 2 -14.06 -51.35 19.33
CA GLU A 2 -14.14 -50.30 18.30
C GLU A 2 -13.40 -49.05 18.79
N SER A 3 -12.40 -48.62 18.02
CA SER A 3 -11.58 -47.44 18.30
C SER A 3 -12.31 -46.18 17.84
N THR A 4 -13.06 -45.54 18.74
CA THR A 4 -13.72 -44.27 18.44
C THR A 4 -12.70 -43.13 18.49
N ARG A 5 -12.08 -42.83 17.34
CA ARG A 5 -11.38 -41.54 17.16
C ARG A 5 -12.42 -40.44 16.93
N PRO A 6 -12.35 -39.30 17.62
CA PRO A 6 -13.29 -38.22 17.41
C PRO A 6 -13.11 -37.64 16.00
N SER A 7 -14.18 -37.70 15.19
CA SER A 7 -14.24 -37.05 13.89
C SER A 7 -14.38 -35.54 14.09
N LEU A 8 -13.32 -34.79 13.80
CA LEU A 8 -13.35 -33.33 13.87
C LEU A 8 -14.40 -32.80 12.88
N PRO A 9 -15.29 -31.88 13.28
CA PRO A 9 -16.37 -31.40 12.42
C PRO A 9 -15.80 -30.70 11.18
N GLY A 10 -16.24 -31.14 9.99
CA GLY A 10 -15.81 -30.65 8.67
C GLY A 10 -16.03 -29.15 8.42
N THR A 11 -16.63 -28.44 9.37
CA THR A 11 -16.81 -26.99 9.40
C THR A 11 -15.47 -26.24 9.52
N TRP A 12 -14.48 -26.79 10.24
CA TRP A 12 -13.18 -26.14 10.44
C TRP A 12 -12.29 -26.18 9.19
N ALA A 13 -12.41 -27.23 8.37
CA ALA A 13 -11.66 -27.37 7.13
C ALA A 13 -12.08 -26.35 6.05
N ARG A 14 -13.29 -25.80 6.14
CA ARG A 14 -13.83 -24.85 5.15
C ARG A 14 -13.46 -23.38 5.43
N ILE A 15 -13.04 -23.05 6.65
CA ILE A 15 -12.64 -21.69 7.05
C ILE A 15 -11.25 -21.35 6.49
N THR A 16 -10.38 -22.35 6.33
CA THR A 16 -9.01 -22.16 5.80
C THR A 16 -8.91 -22.21 4.27
N ALA A 17 -9.93 -22.72 3.59
CA ALA A 17 -9.87 -23.03 2.15
C ALA A 17 -10.35 -21.89 1.21
N ARG A 18 -10.24 -20.62 1.61
CA ARG A 18 -10.60 -19.46 0.74
C ARG A 18 -9.42 -18.61 0.27
N PHE A 19 -8.18 -19.00 0.56
CA PHE A 19 -6.99 -18.39 -0.02
C PHE A 19 -6.36 -19.36 -1.00
N SER A 20 -6.48 -19.06 -2.30
CA SER A 20 -5.81 -19.83 -3.34
C SER A 20 -4.40 -19.25 -3.47
N ALA A 21 -3.43 -19.89 -2.82
CA ALA A 21 -2.04 -19.42 -2.71
C ALA A 21 -1.40 -18.95 -4.04
N LYS A 22 -1.84 -19.50 -5.18
CA LYS A 22 -1.36 -19.11 -6.51
C LYS A 22 -1.94 -17.78 -7.01
N ARG A 23 -3.23 -17.52 -6.80
CA ARG A 23 -3.88 -16.25 -7.20
C ARG A 23 -3.45 -15.11 -6.28
N ASP A 24 -3.30 -15.42 -4.99
CA ASP A 24 -2.96 -14.43 -3.99
C ASP A 24 -1.48 -14.00 -4.12
N GLY A 25 -0.60 -14.88 -4.63
CA GLY A 25 0.80 -14.55 -4.91
C GLY A 25 0.99 -13.43 -5.95
N TRP A 26 0.21 -13.44 -7.04
CA TRP A 26 0.25 -12.36 -8.04
C TRP A 26 -0.20 -11.02 -7.45
N PHE A 27 -1.27 -11.04 -6.64
CA PHE A 27 -1.75 -9.85 -5.95
C PHE A 27 -0.66 -9.22 -5.08
N PHE A 28 0.01 -10.02 -4.23
CA PHE A 28 1.09 -9.50 -3.38
C PHE A 28 2.30 -9.00 -4.18
N LEU A 29 2.63 -9.63 -5.31
CA LEU A 29 3.69 -9.16 -6.19
C LEU A 29 3.38 -7.77 -6.76
N VAL A 30 2.14 -7.54 -7.22
CA VAL A 30 1.70 -6.23 -7.70
C VAL A 30 1.73 -5.20 -6.58
N VAL A 31 1.21 -5.53 -5.40
CA VAL A 31 1.25 -4.62 -4.22
C VAL A 31 2.69 -4.23 -3.89
N LEU A 32 3.60 -5.21 -3.84
CA LEU A 32 5.01 -4.96 -3.53
C LEU A 32 5.68 -4.10 -4.60
N ALA A 33 5.41 -4.36 -5.88
CA ALA A 33 5.92 -3.55 -6.98
C ALA A 33 5.44 -2.10 -6.90
N VAL A 34 4.15 -1.87 -6.64
CA VAL A 34 3.57 -0.53 -6.50
C VAL A 34 4.19 0.23 -5.33
N VAL A 35 4.30 -0.41 -4.15
CA VAL A 35 4.90 0.20 -2.97
C VAL A 35 6.39 0.49 -3.21
N ALA A 36 7.12 -0.44 -3.82
CA ALA A 36 8.54 -0.26 -4.11
C ALA A 36 8.76 0.91 -5.09
N LEU A 37 7.97 0.98 -6.16
CA LEU A 37 8.03 2.08 -7.12
C LEU A 37 7.68 3.42 -6.47
N ASP A 38 6.61 3.49 -5.68
CA ASP A 38 6.20 4.70 -4.96
C ASP A 38 7.32 5.22 -4.05
N GLN A 39 7.92 4.35 -3.23
CA GLN A 39 8.97 4.74 -2.31
C GLN A 39 10.28 5.09 -3.03
N ALA A 40 10.64 4.35 -4.08
CA ALA A 40 11.82 4.65 -4.89
C ALA A 40 11.70 6.00 -5.61
N SER A 41 10.53 6.30 -6.19
CA SER A 41 10.25 7.60 -6.79
C SER A 41 10.34 8.73 -5.76
N LYS A 42 9.71 8.57 -4.59
CA LYS A 42 9.79 9.57 -3.50
C LYS A 42 11.23 9.79 -3.03
N TRP A 43 12.02 8.74 -2.93
CA TRP A 43 13.43 8.84 -2.56
C TRP A 43 14.21 9.63 -3.62
N ALA A 44 14.08 9.26 -4.90
CA ALA A 44 14.77 9.94 -5.99
C ALA A 44 14.44 11.45 -6.04
N ILE A 45 13.18 11.84 -5.81
CA ILE A 45 12.78 13.25 -5.76
C ILE A 45 13.40 13.97 -4.56
N ARG A 46 13.37 13.36 -3.37
CA ARG A 46 13.93 13.97 -2.15
C ARG A 46 15.44 14.15 -2.20
N THR A 47 16.15 13.28 -2.92
CA THR A 47 17.61 13.35 -3.05
C THR A 47 18.08 14.14 -4.27
N GLY A 48 17.24 14.26 -5.30
CA GLY A 48 17.60 14.88 -6.57
C GLY A 48 17.08 16.30 -6.76
N LEU A 49 16.11 16.75 -5.96
CA LEU A 49 15.51 18.08 -6.08
C LEU A 49 15.37 18.75 -4.71
N ASP A 50 15.70 20.02 -4.62
CA ASP A 50 15.40 20.87 -3.48
C ASP A 50 13.88 21.11 -3.36
N ARG A 51 13.42 21.45 -2.15
CA ARG A 51 11.98 21.66 -1.92
C ARG A 51 11.47 22.83 -2.76
N GLY A 52 10.46 22.57 -3.60
CA GLY A 52 9.90 23.54 -4.54
C GLY A 52 10.61 23.58 -5.89
N GLU A 53 11.74 22.89 -6.05
CA GLU A 53 12.42 22.74 -7.34
C GLU A 53 11.59 21.88 -8.29
N SER A 54 11.69 22.18 -9.59
CA SER A 54 10.99 21.49 -10.66
C SER A 54 11.93 21.03 -11.76
N TRP A 55 11.70 19.83 -12.29
CA TRP A 55 12.46 19.28 -13.41
C TRP A 55 11.54 18.56 -14.41
N PRO A 56 11.79 18.65 -15.73
CA PRO A 56 12.74 19.56 -16.38
C PRO A 56 12.20 21.00 -16.42
N GLU A 57 13.09 21.98 -16.34
CA GLU A 57 12.70 23.39 -16.44
C GLU A 57 12.14 23.72 -17.83
N GLY A 58 11.08 24.52 -17.89
CA GLY A 58 10.50 25.00 -19.14
C GLY A 58 9.56 24.05 -19.87
N TRP A 59 9.21 22.90 -19.28
CA TRP A 59 8.25 21.95 -19.85
C TRP A 59 6.86 22.09 -19.23
N ASP A 60 5.82 21.68 -19.97
CA ASP A 60 4.44 21.70 -19.47
C ASP A 60 4.22 20.69 -18.34
N ILE A 61 4.82 19.50 -18.47
CA ILE A 61 4.77 18.45 -17.46
C ILE A 61 6.08 18.45 -16.70
N ARG A 62 5.99 18.67 -15.38
CA ARG A 62 7.13 18.81 -14.49
C ARG A 62 6.98 17.92 -13.27
N ILE A 63 8.12 17.40 -12.84
CA ILE A 63 8.30 16.75 -11.56
C ILE A 63 8.69 17.84 -10.57
N VAL A 64 7.96 17.95 -9.46
CA VAL A 64 8.20 18.98 -8.45
C VAL A 64 8.37 18.32 -7.10
N HIS A 65 9.40 18.73 -6.34
CA HIS A 65 9.52 18.31 -4.94
C HIS A 65 8.55 19.10 -4.07
N PHE A 66 7.35 18.55 -3.91
CA PHE A 66 6.31 19.08 -3.04
C PHE A 66 6.01 18.14 -1.87
N VAL A 67 5.65 18.72 -0.71
CA VAL A 67 5.26 17.96 0.47
C VAL A 67 3.86 18.39 0.90
N ASN A 68 2.92 17.44 0.84
CA ASN A 68 1.57 17.61 1.34
C ASN A 68 1.47 17.00 2.76
N THR A 69 1.21 17.84 3.78
CA THR A 69 1.02 17.39 5.17
C THR A 69 -0.43 17.04 5.51
N GLY A 70 -1.36 17.17 4.56
CA GLY A 70 -2.76 16.80 4.67
C GLY A 70 -3.17 15.74 3.62
N ALA A 71 -4.47 15.65 3.34
CA ALA A 71 -5.05 14.79 2.31
C ALA A 71 -5.09 15.50 0.93
N ALA A 72 -5.92 15.05 -0.01
CA ALA A 72 -6.07 15.68 -1.33
C ALA A 72 -6.39 17.18 -1.21
N PHE A 73 -5.82 18.02 -2.08
CA PHE A 73 -5.95 19.48 -2.05
C PHE A 73 -5.47 20.15 -0.74
N GLY A 74 -4.73 19.44 0.11
CA GLY A 74 -4.23 19.98 1.37
C GLY A 74 -5.28 20.12 2.47
N ILE A 75 -6.44 19.46 2.34
CA ILE A 75 -7.43 19.43 3.44
C ILE A 75 -6.88 18.62 4.63
N PHE A 76 -7.24 19.02 5.86
CA PHE A 76 -6.79 18.37 7.10
C PHE A 76 -5.25 18.35 7.27
N GLN A 77 -4.58 19.47 7.02
CA GLN A 77 -3.13 19.59 7.26
C GLN A 77 -2.77 19.19 8.69
N ASN A 78 -1.63 18.51 8.83
CA ASN A 78 -1.09 18.03 10.11
C ASN A 78 -2.02 17.10 10.89
N SER A 79 -3.09 16.58 10.27
CA SER A 79 -4.08 15.70 10.91
C SER A 79 -3.82 14.22 10.61
N GLY A 80 -2.54 13.83 10.45
CA GLY A 80 -2.13 12.47 10.07
C GLY A 80 -2.83 11.34 10.85
N PRO A 81 -2.87 11.38 12.19
CA PRO A 81 -3.58 10.36 12.98
C PRO A 81 -5.07 10.25 12.65
N LEU A 82 -5.77 11.38 12.44
CA LEU A 82 -7.19 11.40 12.09
C LEU A 82 -7.42 10.72 10.72
N LEU A 83 -6.58 11.05 9.74
CA LEU A 83 -6.67 10.48 8.40
C LEU A 83 -6.42 8.96 8.40
N VAL A 84 -5.51 8.47 9.24
CA VAL A 84 -5.26 7.02 9.39
C VAL A 84 -6.45 6.29 9.98
N ILE A 85 -7.05 6.83 11.06
CA ILE A 85 -8.16 6.16 11.78
C ILE A 85 -9.45 6.14 10.94
N THR A 86 -9.67 7.17 10.12
CA THR A 86 -10.91 7.34 9.35
C THR A 86 -10.85 6.79 7.93
N SER A 87 -9.69 6.30 7.49
CA SER A 87 -9.56 5.65 6.18
C SER A 87 -10.39 4.36 6.12
N VAL A 88 -11.09 4.16 5.00
CA VAL A 88 -11.88 2.95 4.69
C VAL A 88 -11.03 1.96 3.91
#